data_AF-W1QCU3-F1
#
_entry.id   AF-W1QCU3-F1
#
_cell.length_a   1.000
_cell.length_b   1.000
_cell.length_c   1.000
_cell.angle_alpha   90.00
_cell.angle_beta   90.00
_cell.angle_gamma   90.00
#
_symmetry.space_group_name_H-M   'P 1'
#
loop_
_entity.id
_entity.type
_entity.pdbx_description
1 polymer ?
#
loop_
_entity_poly.entity_id
_entity_poly.type
_entity_poly.pdbx_seq_one_letter_code
_entity_poly.pdbx_strand_id
1 'polypeptide(L)'
;MSAEKQQVLISKTLSRLLRHQAVKENLSIDEKGFVPLEQILNHRSMRSLKATPKDIFLAVNQNDKKRFRIVSREGEQLVDAPDYRENKLYYICALQGHSLSFVSQSYDMVKLTPQTFPEVIVHGTYRKNWKDIKQTGGLSRMKRNHIHFAKGLPRWLSNDSNNNVISGMRKSCDLLIYLDVDKVKQSPLTFYESGNGVILTPGDENGIVGLQYFKKVTDIEGNTICI
;
A
#
# COMPACT_ATOMS: atom_id res chain seq x y z
N MET A 1 -22.58 9.97 -15.01
CA MET A 1 -21.86 9.17 -14.01
C MET A 1 -21.97 9.88 -12.67
N SER A 2 -22.29 9.20 -11.57
CA SER A 2 -22.36 9.85 -10.26
C SER A 2 -20.97 10.32 -9.80
N ALA A 3 -20.93 11.35 -8.95
CA ALA A 3 -19.69 11.89 -8.40
C ALA A 3 -18.89 10.81 -7.65
N GLU A 4 -19.56 9.98 -6.84
CA GLU A 4 -18.93 8.88 -6.12
C GLU A 4 -18.28 7.85 -7.06
N LYS A 5 -18.99 7.47 -8.14
CA LYS A 5 -18.45 6.54 -9.14
C LYS A 5 -17.23 7.13 -9.85
N GLN A 6 -17.25 8.42 -10.16
CA GLN A 6 -16.11 9.12 -10.74
C GLN A 6 -14.90 9.10 -9.80
N GLN A 7 -15.10 9.41 -8.51
CA GLN A 7 -14.04 9.38 -7.48
C GLN A 7 -13.39 8.00 -7.35
N VAL A 8 -14.19 6.92 -7.38
CA VAL A 8 -13.66 5.54 -7.38
C VAL A 8 -12.81 5.27 -8.63
N LEU A 9 -13.24 5.73 -9.80
CA LEU A 9 -12.48 5.55 -11.05
C LEU A 9 -11.18 6.36 -11.06
N ILE A 10 -11.20 7.59 -10.55
CA ILE A 10 -10.00 8.42 -10.37
C ILE A 10 -9.01 7.70 -9.46
N SER A 11 -9.44 7.26 -8.27
CA SER A 11 -8.59 6.54 -7.30
C SER A 11 -7.99 5.25 -7.86
N LYS A 12 -8.77 4.48 -8.65
CA LYS A 12 -8.26 3.29 -9.37
C LYS A 12 -7.25 3.67 -10.45
N THR A 13 -7.51 4.75 -11.18
CA THR A 13 -6.61 5.25 -12.24
C THR A 13 -5.30 5.74 -11.65
N LEU A 14 -5.33 6.50 -10.55
CA LEU A 14 -4.15 6.91 -9.78
C LEU A 14 -3.36 5.70 -9.31
N SER A 15 -4.03 4.69 -8.74
CA SER A 15 -3.36 3.45 -8.30
C SER A 15 -2.64 2.76 -9.46
N ARG A 16 -3.28 2.68 -10.64
CA ARG A 16 -2.69 2.06 -11.84
C ARG A 16 -1.46 2.82 -12.33
N LEU A 17 -1.58 4.14 -12.50
CA LEU A 17 -0.51 4.99 -13.01
C LEU A 17 0.66 5.02 -12.02
N LEU A 18 0.41 5.43 -10.78
CA LEU A 18 1.45 5.71 -9.79
C LEU A 18 2.16 4.46 -9.26
N ARG A 19 1.54 3.27 -9.31
CA ARG A 19 2.14 2.04 -8.75
C ARG A 19 2.73 1.11 -9.80
N HIS A 20 2.23 1.17 -11.03
CA HIS A 20 2.46 0.09 -11.99
C HIS A 20 2.83 0.57 -13.39
N GLN A 21 2.34 1.72 -13.84
CA GLN A 21 2.37 2.08 -15.25
C GLN A 21 3.04 3.41 -15.55
N ALA A 22 3.54 4.15 -14.55
CA ALA A 22 4.14 5.47 -14.76
C ALA A 22 5.20 5.48 -15.86
N VAL A 23 6.20 4.59 -15.77
CA VAL A 23 7.27 4.46 -16.79
C VAL A 23 6.70 4.10 -18.17
N LYS A 24 5.78 3.12 -18.22
CA LYS A 24 5.16 2.68 -19.48
C LYS A 24 4.31 3.77 -20.14
N GLU A 25 3.71 4.64 -19.34
CA GLU A 25 2.85 5.74 -19.78
C GLU A 25 3.62 7.07 -19.91
N ASN A 26 4.96 7.02 -19.89
CA ASN A 26 5.86 8.18 -20.02
C ASN A 26 5.61 9.28 -18.97
N LEU A 27 5.21 8.89 -17.76
CA LEU A 27 5.11 9.79 -16.61
C LEU A 27 6.46 9.88 -15.91
N SER A 28 6.90 11.10 -15.60
CA SER A 28 8.15 11.39 -14.91
C SER A 28 7.99 11.05 -13.42
N ILE A 29 8.18 9.78 -13.08
CA ILE A 29 8.17 9.28 -11.72
C ILE A 29 9.58 9.26 -11.12
N ASP A 30 9.73 9.77 -9.90
CA ASP A 30 11.00 9.71 -9.16
C ASP A 30 11.13 8.44 -8.30
N GLU A 31 12.27 8.30 -7.62
CA GLU A 31 12.59 7.18 -6.73
C GLU A 31 11.67 7.08 -5.49
N LYS A 32 11.07 8.20 -5.07
CA LYS A 32 10.08 8.28 -3.98
C LYS A 32 8.66 8.00 -4.48
N GLY A 33 8.47 7.94 -5.79
CA GLY A 33 7.21 7.66 -6.47
C GLY A 33 6.39 8.91 -6.81
N PHE A 34 6.95 10.11 -6.72
CA PHE A 34 6.27 11.35 -7.10
C PHE A 34 6.22 11.53 -8.60
N VAL A 35 5.07 12.01 -9.07
CA VAL A 35 4.83 12.45 -10.45
C VAL A 35 4.25 13.87 -10.40
N PRO A 36 4.63 14.79 -11.30
CA PRO A 36 3.97 16.09 -11.43
C PRO A 36 2.46 15.92 -11.65
N LEU A 37 1.65 16.61 -10.86
CA LEU A 37 0.18 16.51 -10.93
C LEU A 37 -0.35 16.90 -12.31
N GLU A 38 0.29 17.86 -12.98
CA GLU A 38 -0.05 18.27 -14.35
C GLU A 38 0.05 17.11 -15.35
N GLN A 39 1.08 16.27 -15.26
CA GLN A 39 1.20 15.09 -16.14
C GLN A 39 0.07 14.09 -15.89
N ILE A 40 -0.36 13.92 -14.63
CA ILE A 40 -1.50 13.07 -14.28
C ILE A 40 -2.80 13.63 -14.87
N LEU A 41 -3.05 14.93 -14.73
CA LEU A 41 -4.25 15.59 -15.26
C LEU A 41 -4.30 15.52 -16.80
N ASN A 42 -3.16 15.69 -17.47
CA ASN A 42 -3.04 15.64 -18.92
C ASN A 42 -3.07 14.21 -19.49
N HIS A 43 -2.91 13.18 -18.65
CA HIS A 43 -2.96 11.79 -19.09
C HIS A 43 -4.33 11.41 -19.65
N ARG A 44 -4.36 10.67 -20.77
CA ARG A 44 -5.58 10.31 -21.52
C ARG A 44 -6.70 9.74 -20.65
N SER A 45 -6.37 8.91 -19.66
CA SER A 45 -7.36 8.29 -18.77
C SER A 45 -7.97 9.28 -17.78
N MET A 46 -7.21 10.27 -17.29
CA MET A 46 -7.75 11.32 -16.40
C MET A 46 -8.59 12.32 -17.19
N ARG A 47 -8.14 12.69 -18.40
CA ARG A 47 -8.93 13.52 -19.32
C ARG A 47 -10.25 12.87 -19.71
N SER A 48 -10.25 11.56 -19.97
CA SER A 48 -11.48 10.81 -20.28
C SER A 48 -12.47 10.80 -19.11
N LEU A 49 -11.98 10.89 -17.87
CA LEU A 49 -12.80 11.03 -16.67
C LEU A 49 -13.20 12.49 -16.38
N LYS A 50 -12.78 13.45 -17.22
CA LYS A 50 -12.94 14.90 -17.00
C LYS A 50 -12.46 15.32 -15.59
N ALA A 51 -11.39 14.69 -15.10
CA ALA A 51 -10.89 14.94 -13.76
C ALA A 51 -10.25 16.33 -13.67
N THR A 52 -10.67 17.12 -12.69
CA THR A 52 -10.09 18.42 -12.34
C THR A 52 -9.05 18.26 -11.21
N PRO A 53 -8.19 19.27 -10.95
CA PRO A 53 -7.32 19.25 -9.77
C PRO A 53 -8.11 19.02 -8.47
N LYS A 54 -9.26 19.68 -8.31
CA LYS A 54 -10.14 19.51 -7.14
C LYS A 54 -10.61 18.06 -7.00
N ASP A 55 -10.94 17.38 -8.10
CA ASP A 55 -11.33 15.96 -8.06
C ASP A 55 -10.17 15.05 -7.62
N ILE A 56 -8.93 15.35 -8.02
CA ILE A 56 -7.76 14.58 -7.58
C ILE A 56 -7.51 14.81 -6.09
N PHE A 57 -7.54 16.06 -5.61
CA PHE A 57 -7.42 16.37 -4.18
C PHE A 57 -8.52 15.68 -3.37
N LEU A 58 -9.76 15.68 -3.86
CA LEU A 58 -10.86 14.97 -3.24
C LEU A 58 -10.59 13.47 -3.16
N ALA A 59 -10.12 12.85 -4.26
CA ALA A 59 -9.80 11.42 -4.31
C ALA A 59 -8.66 11.01 -3.37
N VAL A 60 -7.76 11.94 -3.05
CA VAL A 60 -6.67 11.74 -2.09
C VAL A 60 -7.17 11.93 -0.66
N ASN A 61 -7.87 13.03 -0.37
CA ASN A 61 -8.32 13.39 0.97
C ASN A 61 -9.45 12.50 1.49
N GLN A 62 -10.38 12.07 0.62
CA GLN A 62 -11.49 11.17 0.99
C GLN A 62 -11.12 9.69 0.85
N ASN A 63 -9.84 9.37 0.64
CA ASN A 63 -9.41 7.98 0.56
C ASN A 63 -9.30 7.37 1.96
N ASP A 64 -10.25 6.50 2.34
CA ASP A 64 -10.19 5.81 3.63
C ASP A 64 -8.82 5.19 3.92
N LYS A 65 -8.19 4.60 2.87
CA LYS A 65 -6.91 3.91 2.99
C LYS A 65 -5.70 4.84 2.94
N LYS A 66 -5.89 6.15 2.79
CA LYS A 66 -4.84 7.18 2.65
C LYS A 66 -3.73 6.73 1.69
N ARG A 67 -4.11 6.28 0.49
CA ARG A 67 -3.19 5.59 -0.45
C ARG A 67 -2.14 6.50 -1.09
N PHE A 68 -2.41 7.79 -1.10
CA PHE A 68 -1.69 8.77 -1.89
C PHE A 68 -1.33 9.96 -1.02
N ARG A 69 -0.32 10.70 -1.43
CA ARG A 69 0.06 11.98 -0.85
C ARG A 69 0.26 12.99 -1.97
N ILE A 70 -0.28 14.19 -1.79
CA ILE A 70 -0.04 15.34 -2.65
C ILE A 70 0.81 16.35 -1.89
N VAL A 71 1.88 16.81 -2.49
CA VAL A 71 2.75 17.86 -1.94
C VAL A 71 2.83 19.00 -2.95
N SER A 72 3.03 20.23 -2.47
CA SER A 72 3.43 21.35 -3.32
C SER A 72 4.91 21.62 -3.18
N ARG A 73 5.51 22.16 -4.24
CA ARG A 73 6.87 22.68 -4.20
C ARG A 73 6.87 24.14 -3.78
N GLU A 74 7.59 24.45 -2.72
CA GLU A 74 7.86 25.81 -2.24
C GLU A 74 9.37 26.02 -2.22
N GLY A 75 9.88 26.69 -3.25
CA GLY A 75 11.33 26.75 -3.51
C GLY A 75 11.90 25.35 -3.80
N GLU A 76 12.83 24.90 -2.97
CA GLU A 76 13.43 23.56 -3.06
C GLU A 76 12.72 22.51 -2.19
N GLN A 77 11.78 22.93 -1.34
CA GLN A 77 11.12 22.03 -0.39
C GLN A 77 9.80 21.50 -0.93
N LEU A 78 9.52 20.23 -0.63
CA LEU A 78 8.19 19.65 -0.79
C LEU A 78 7.44 19.80 0.53
N VAL A 79 6.29 20.44 0.48
CA VAL A 79 5.43 20.68 1.64
C VAL A 79 4.07 20.04 1.42
N ASP A 80 3.46 19.57 2.50
CA ASP A 80 2.15 18.95 2.45
C ASP A 80 1.10 19.93 1.94
N ALA A 81 0.34 19.48 0.93
CA ALA A 81 -0.71 20.27 0.29
C ALA A 81 -2.09 19.69 0.62
N PRO A 82 -2.77 20.17 1.68
CA PRO A 82 -4.10 19.67 2.03
C PRO A 82 -5.16 20.10 1.00
N ASP A 83 -4.98 21.26 0.39
CA ASP A 83 -5.95 21.85 -0.55
C ASP A 83 -5.27 22.36 -1.82
N TYR A 84 -6.07 22.37 -2.90
CA TYR A 84 -5.65 22.94 -4.18
C TYR A 84 -5.68 24.47 -4.13
N ARG A 85 -4.59 25.08 -4.60
CA ARG A 85 -4.43 26.52 -4.82
C ARG A 85 -3.85 26.74 -6.22
N GLU A 86 -4.31 27.78 -6.88
CA GLU A 86 -3.79 28.14 -8.19
C GLU A 86 -2.32 28.59 -8.11
N ASN A 87 -1.60 28.50 -9.23
CA ASN A 87 -0.20 28.91 -9.36
C ASN A 87 0.79 28.19 -8.43
N LYS A 88 0.45 26.96 -8.00
CA LYS A 88 1.33 26.07 -7.25
C LYS A 88 1.70 24.86 -8.10
N LEU A 89 2.95 24.41 -7.96
CA LEU A 89 3.42 23.17 -8.57
C LEU A 89 3.18 22.01 -7.60
N TYR A 90 2.35 21.05 -8.01
CA TYR A 90 1.98 19.90 -7.20
C TYR A 90 2.61 18.61 -7.72
N TYR A 91 2.93 17.72 -6.79
CA TYR A 91 3.39 16.37 -7.04
C TYR A 91 2.53 15.39 -6.27
N ILE A 92 2.27 14.22 -6.87
CA ILE A 92 1.45 13.17 -6.27
C ILE A 92 2.19 11.83 -6.32
N CYS A 93 2.14 11.07 -5.23
CA CYS A 93 2.72 9.73 -5.15
C CYS A 93 1.73 8.72 -4.53
N ALA A 94 2.02 7.44 -4.70
CA ALA A 94 1.41 6.37 -3.91
C ALA A 94 2.36 5.97 -2.77
N LEU A 95 1.83 5.83 -1.55
CA LEU A 95 2.65 5.53 -0.35
C LEU A 95 3.08 4.06 -0.24
N GLN A 96 2.46 3.17 -1.03
CA GLN A 96 2.77 1.75 -1.07
C GLN A 96 2.21 1.09 -2.33
N GLY A 97 2.60 -0.17 -2.54
CA GLY A 97 1.94 -1.08 -3.50
C GLY A 97 2.54 -1.05 -4.91
N HIS A 98 3.72 -0.45 -5.04
CA HIS A 98 4.48 -0.36 -6.28
C HIS A 98 4.93 -1.73 -6.81
N SER A 99 5.01 -1.82 -8.13
CA SER A 99 5.70 -2.88 -8.88
C SER A 99 6.78 -2.31 -9.81
N LEU A 100 7.13 -1.04 -9.62
CA LEU A 100 8.14 -0.34 -10.39
C LEU A 100 9.46 -0.49 -9.64
N SER A 101 10.43 -1.20 -10.23
CA SER A 101 11.74 -1.45 -9.59
C SER A 101 12.48 -0.16 -9.24
N PHE A 102 12.28 0.90 -10.02
CA PHE A 102 12.87 2.22 -9.78
C PHE A 102 12.35 2.91 -8.50
N VAL A 103 11.15 2.57 -8.03
CA VAL A 103 10.59 3.10 -6.77
C VAL A 103 11.05 2.20 -5.62
N SER A 104 12.30 2.38 -5.20
CA SER A 104 12.96 1.57 -4.18
C SER A 104 12.47 1.91 -2.76
N GLN A 105 12.17 3.18 -2.48
CA GLN A 105 11.67 3.65 -1.19
C GLN A 105 10.56 4.69 -1.40
N SER A 106 9.31 4.27 -1.24
CA SER A 106 8.17 5.20 -1.30
C SER A 106 8.31 6.34 -0.31
N TYR A 107 7.72 7.49 -0.63
CA TYR A 107 7.61 8.62 0.29
C TYR A 107 7.07 8.19 1.67
N ASP A 108 7.67 8.71 2.74
CA ASP A 108 7.41 8.36 4.15
C ASP A 108 7.53 6.87 4.51
N MET A 109 8.24 6.07 3.71
CA MET A 109 8.56 4.69 4.07
C MET A 109 9.77 4.64 5.00
N VAL A 110 9.55 4.14 6.22
CA VAL A 110 10.55 4.06 7.29
C VAL A 110 10.90 2.60 7.57
N LYS A 111 12.19 2.28 7.71
CA LYS A 111 12.66 0.93 8.08
C LYS A 111 12.34 0.65 9.54
N LEU A 112 11.79 -0.53 9.83
CA LEU A 112 11.53 -0.97 11.20
C LEU A 112 12.81 -1.39 11.90
N THR A 113 12.90 -1.07 13.19
CA THR A 113 13.91 -1.55 14.13
C THR A 113 13.24 -2.48 15.13
N PRO A 114 13.98 -3.34 15.87
CA PRO A 114 13.37 -4.25 16.84
C PRO A 114 12.40 -3.59 17.84
N GLN A 115 12.59 -2.30 18.14
CA GLN A 115 11.76 -1.50 19.03
C GLN A 115 10.50 -0.92 18.37
N THR A 116 10.47 -0.80 17.04
CA THR A 116 9.34 -0.20 16.30
C THR A 116 8.45 -1.22 15.59
N PHE A 117 8.76 -2.52 15.69
CA PHE A 117 7.87 -3.57 15.21
C PHE A 117 6.53 -3.54 15.94
N PRO A 118 5.39 -3.64 15.23
CA PRO A 118 4.09 -3.77 15.87
C PRO A 118 3.94 -5.14 16.53
N GLU A 119 3.04 -5.23 17.51
CA GLU A 119 2.73 -6.49 18.20
C GLU A 119 2.10 -7.55 17.29
N VAL A 120 1.38 -7.10 16.25
CA VAL A 120 0.70 -7.97 15.30
C VAL A 120 1.11 -7.60 13.88
N ILE A 121 1.49 -8.61 13.10
CA ILE A 121 1.68 -8.51 11.65
C ILE A 121 0.83 -9.60 11.00
N VAL A 122 -0.18 -9.18 10.24
CA VAL A 122 -1.17 -10.10 9.65
C VAL A 122 -1.39 -9.82 8.17
N HIS A 123 -1.47 -10.88 7.38
CA HIS A 123 -1.79 -10.84 5.96
C HIS A 123 -3.15 -11.50 5.71
N GLY A 124 -4.04 -10.79 5.03
CA GLY A 124 -5.29 -11.37 4.55
C GLY A 124 -5.17 -11.84 3.11
N THR A 125 -5.51 -13.11 2.86
CA THR A 125 -5.50 -13.76 1.55
C THR A 125 -6.76 -14.61 1.36
N TYR A 126 -6.76 -15.47 0.35
CA TYR A 126 -7.87 -16.35 0.04
C TYR A 126 -7.50 -17.82 0.29
N ARG A 127 -8.42 -18.64 0.80
CA ARG A 127 -8.21 -20.06 1.12
C ARG A 127 -7.75 -20.86 -0.10
N LYS A 128 -8.25 -20.49 -1.29
CA LYS A 128 -7.82 -21.07 -2.56
C LYS A 128 -6.31 -20.89 -2.84
N ASN A 129 -5.69 -19.85 -2.31
CA ASN A 129 -4.26 -19.58 -2.47
C ASN A 129 -3.41 -20.38 -1.46
N TRP A 130 -4.02 -21.00 -0.44
CA TRP A 130 -3.28 -21.64 0.65
C TRP A 130 -2.37 -22.77 0.16
N LYS A 131 -2.87 -23.57 -0.77
CA LYS A 131 -2.09 -24.64 -1.41
C LYS A 131 -0.82 -24.09 -2.06
N ASP A 132 -0.96 -23.03 -2.85
CA ASP A 132 0.15 -22.42 -3.57
C ASP A 132 1.15 -21.78 -2.60
N ILE A 133 0.67 -21.06 -1.57
CA ILE A 133 1.52 -20.46 -0.53
C ILE A 133 2.41 -21.51 0.14
N LYS A 134 1.86 -22.70 0.43
CA LYS A 134 2.64 -23.79 0.98
C LYS A 134 3.64 -24.38 -0.01
N GLN A 135 3.21 -24.58 -1.25
CA GLN A 135 4.07 -25.12 -2.31
C GLN A 135 5.25 -24.19 -2.64
N THR A 136 5.04 -22.88 -2.61
CA THR A 136 6.11 -21.89 -2.79
C THR A 136 6.95 -21.67 -1.53
N GLY A 137 6.61 -22.30 -0.41
CA GLY A 137 7.34 -22.18 0.84
C GLY A 137 7.05 -20.91 1.65
N GLY A 138 6.02 -20.13 1.31
CA GLY A 138 5.65 -18.93 2.06
C GLY A 138 4.86 -17.89 1.25
N LEU A 139 4.70 -16.70 1.84
CA LEU A 139 4.04 -15.55 1.19
C LEU A 139 5.01 -14.88 0.21
N SER A 140 4.65 -14.75 -1.06
CA SER A 140 5.46 -14.07 -2.08
C SER A 140 5.01 -12.63 -2.31
N ARG A 141 5.97 -11.72 -2.59
CA ARG A 141 5.68 -10.35 -3.09
C ARG A 141 5.05 -10.36 -4.49
N MET A 142 5.08 -11.49 -5.18
CA MET A 142 4.62 -11.64 -6.56
C MET A 142 5.32 -10.60 -7.46
N LYS A 143 4.55 -9.81 -8.22
CA LYS A 143 5.09 -8.75 -9.07
C LYS A 143 5.34 -7.43 -8.34
N ARG A 144 4.98 -7.31 -7.06
CA ARG A 144 5.17 -6.05 -6.30
C ARG A 144 6.57 -5.99 -5.71
N ASN A 145 6.97 -4.79 -5.31
CA ASN A 145 8.24 -4.57 -4.62
C ASN A 145 8.23 -5.21 -3.21
N HIS A 146 7.05 -5.27 -2.57
CA HIS A 146 6.89 -5.73 -1.19
C HIS A 146 5.65 -6.60 -1.00
N ILE A 147 5.71 -7.52 -0.04
CA ILE A 147 4.55 -8.16 0.59
C ILE A 147 3.92 -7.15 1.56
N HIS A 148 2.60 -7.09 1.60
CA HIS A 148 1.83 -6.12 2.40
C HIS A 148 1.19 -6.80 3.61
N PHE A 149 1.37 -6.23 4.78
CA PHE A 149 0.77 -6.69 6.02
C PHE A 149 0.05 -5.54 6.74
N ALA A 150 -0.99 -5.89 7.50
CA ALA A 150 -1.63 -4.98 8.43
C ALA A 150 -0.99 -5.13 9.82
N LYS A 151 -0.93 -4.03 10.58
CA LYS A 151 -0.39 -3.99 11.96
C LYS A 151 -1.37 -4.46 13.04
N GLY A 152 -2.35 -5.25 12.63
CA GLY A 152 -3.52 -5.64 13.41
C GLY A 152 -4.68 -6.01 12.50
N LEU A 153 -5.77 -6.53 13.06
CA LEU A 153 -6.98 -6.78 12.30
C LEU A 153 -7.63 -5.43 11.92
N PRO A 154 -8.15 -5.25 10.70
CA PRO A 154 -8.86 -4.02 10.38
C PRO A 154 -10.18 -3.93 11.18
N ARG A 155 -10.70 -2.71 11.37
CA ARG A 155 -11.94 -2.46 12.15
C ARG A 155 -13.14 -3.34 11.80
N TRP A 156 -13.26 -3.78 10.54
CA TRP A 156 -14.36 -4.63 10.10
C TRP A 156 -14.19 -6.13 10.43
N LEU A 157 -13.04 -6.54 10.97
CA LEU A 157 -12.75 -7.88 11.51
C LEU A 157 -12.46 -7.86 13.02
N SER A 158 -12.38 -6.67 13.63
CA SER A 158 -11.97 -6.49 15.01
C SER A 158 -13.13 -5.92 15.81
N ASN A 159 -13.51 -6.61 16.90
CA ASN A 159 -14.46 -6.07 17.88
C ASN A 159 -13.80 -5.09 18.85
N ASP A 160 -12.48 -4.92 18.79
CA ASP A 160 -11.76 -3.91 19.56
C ASP A 160 -12.00 -2.52 18.98
N SER A 161 -12.71 -1.68 19.73
CA SER A 161 -13.03 -0.29 19.39
C SER A 161 -11.81 0.63 19.40
N ASN A 162 -10.72 0.25 20.08
CA ASN A 162 -9.46 0.99 20.07
C ASN A 162 -8.61 0.71 18.84
N ASN A 163 -9.02 -0.25 18.00
CA ASN A 163 -8.27 -0.64 16.83
C ASN A 163 -8.44 0.37 15.69
N ASN A 164 -7.32 1.01 15.32
CA ASN A 164 -7.26 2.04 14.28
C ASN A 164 -6.65 1.54 12.97
N VAL A 165 -6.60 0.22 12.74
CA VAL A 165 -6.08 -0.34 11.48
C VAL A 165 -7.11 -0.16 10.36
N ILE A 166 -6.74 0.66 9.38
CA ILE A 166 -7.61 1.00 8.24
C ILE A 166 -7.20 0.26 6.95
N SER A 167 -5.89 0.04 6.78
CA SER A 167 -5.28 -0.43 5.53
C SER A 167 -4.62 -1.81 5.71
N GLY A 168 -4.16 -2.41 4.61
CA GLY A 168 -3.43 -3.70 4.62
C GLY A 168 -4.26 -4.93 4.27
N MET A 169 -5.60 -4.87 4.30
CA MET A 169 -6.45 -6.04 3.99
C MET A 169 -7.63 -5.71 3.06
N ARG A 170 -8.10 -6.72 2.32
CA ARG A 170 -9.33 -6.64 1.50
C ARG A 170 -10.49 -7.19 2.32
N LYS A 171 -11.67 -6.54 2.25
CA LYS A 171 -12.90 -7.01 2.92
C LYS A 171 -13.35 -8.42 2.50
N SER A 172 -12.91 -8.88 1.33
CA SER A 172 -13.28 -10.19 0.79
C SER A 172 -12.29 -11.31 1.10
N CYS A 173 -11.20 -11.07 1.84
CA CYS A 173 -10.33 -12.17 2.25
C CYS A 173 -11.07 -13.12 3.18
N ASP A 174 -10.74 -14.41 3.11
CA ASP A 174 -11.33 -15.47 3.93
C ASP A 174 -10.25 -16.27 4.70
N LEU A 175 -8.98 -15.85 4.60
CA LEU A 175 -7.83 -16.47 5.26
C LEU A 175 -6.90 -15.39 5.84
N LEU A 176 -6.44 -15.61 7.06
CA LEU A 176 -5.52 -14.74 7.78
C LEU A 176 -4.24 -15.50 8.13
N ILE A 177 -3.09 -14.91 7.78
CA ILE A 177 -1.77 -15.45 8.11
C ILE A 177 -1.09 -14.46 9.05
N TYR A 178 -0.80 -14.90 10.27
CA TYR A 178 -0.12 -14.11 11.28
C TYR A 178 1.35 -14.46 11.29
N LEU A 179 2.21 -13.45 11.27
CA LEU A 179 3.64 -13.66 11.46
C LEU A 179 3.99 -13.75 12.95
N ASP A 180 5.01 -14.55 13.24
CA ASP A 180 5.69 -14.58 14.51
C ASP A 180 6.64 -13.39 14.57
N VAL A 181 6.19 -12.32 15.24
CA VAL A 181 6.89 -11.04 15.32
C VAL A 181 8.29 -11.21 15.94
N ASP A 182 8.44 -12.06 16.94
CA ASP A 182 9.73 -12.26 17.60
C ASP A 182 10.71 -13.01 16.71
N LYS A 183 10.24 -13.98 15.91
CA LYS A 183 11.08 -14.64 14.91
C LYS A 183 11.47 -13.69 13.77
N VAL A 184 10.56 -12.87 13.25
CA VAL A 184 10.91 -11.95 12.14
C VAL A 184 11.83 -10.82 12.60
N LYS A 185 11.72 -10.35 13.85
CA LYS A 185 12.67 -9.38 14.45
C LYS A 185 14.11 -9.89 14.44
N GLN A 186 14.30 -11.21 14.58
CA GLN A 186 15.60 -11.88 14.60
C GLN A 186 16.02 -12.43 13.23
N SER A 187 15.19 -12.23 12.20
CA SER A 187 15.44 -12.74 10.86
C SER A 187 16.30 -11.77 10.03
N PRO A 188 16.91 -12.22 8.93
CA PRO A 188 17.57 -11.32 7.97
C PRO A 188 16.58 -10.49 7.14
N LEU A 189 15.27 -10.72 7.26
CA LEU A 189 14.27 -10.01 6.48
C LEU A 189 14.18 -8.55 6.92
N THR A 190 14.21 -7.63 5.95
CA THR A 190 13.98 -6.22 6.23
C THR A 190 12.49 -5.90 6.20
N PHE A 191 12.02 -5.16 7.21
CA PHE A 191 10.64 -4.65 7.25
C PHE A 191 10.62 -3.12 7.27
N TYR A 192 9.54 -2.56 6.75
CA TYR A 192 9.25 -1.14 6.71
C TYR A 192 7.81 -0.86 7.14
N GLU A 193 7.55 0.34 7.67
CA GLU A 193 6.21 0.92 7.72
C GLU A 193 6.11 2.00 6.64
N SER A 194 5.05 1.95 5.84
CA SER A 194 4.74 3.00 4.85
C SER A 194 4.09 4.21 5.51
N GLY A 195 4.07 5.36 4.82
CA GLY A 195 3.42 6.59 5.32
C GLY A 195 1.93 6.45 5.66
N ASN A 196 1.26 5.38 5.25
CA ASN A 196 -0.12 5.07 5.65
C ASN A 196 -0.27 3.85 6.57
N GLY A 197 0.81 3.47 7.27
CA GLY A 197 0.81 2.48 8.34
C GLY A 197 0.72 1.02 7.91
N VAL A 198 0.93 0.73 6.62
CA VAL A 198 1.03 -0.66 6.11
C VAL A 198 2.46 -1.15 6.33
N ILE A 199 2.58 -2.36 6.88
CA ILE A 199 3.86 -3.03 7.08
C ILE A 199 4.27 -3.72 5.78
N LEU A 200 5.53 -3.56 5.38
CA LEU A 200 6.07 -3.98 4.09
C LEU A 200 7.35 -4.77 4.30
N THR A 201 7.58 -5.80 3.50
CA THR A 201 8.89 -6.44 3.38
C THR A 201 9.10 -6.90 1.93
N PRO A 202 10.31 -6.77 1.37
CA PRO A 202 10.60 -7.38 0.07
C PRO A 202 10.61 -8.91 0.14
N GLY A 203 10.64 -9.50 1.34
CA GLY A 203 10.93 -10.92 1.52
C GLY A 203 12.44 -11.19 1.46
N ASP A 204 12.78 -12.47 1.36
CA ASP A 204 14.14 -12.96 1.12
C ASP A 204 14.62 -12.68 -0.31
N GLU A 205 15.73 -13.29 -0.73
CA GLU A 205 16.26 -13.17 -2.10
C GLU A 205 15.27 -13.64 -3.19
N ASN A 206 14.34 -14.53 -2.84
CA ASN A 206 13.28 -15.02 -3.73
C ASN A 206 11.99 -14.17 -3.62
N GLY A 207 11.99 -13.16 -2.75
CA GLY A 207 10.85 -12.30 -2.48
C GLY A 207 9.78 -12.99 -1.63
N ILE A 208 10.17 -13.90 -0.74
CA ILE A 208 9.29 -14.74 0.07
C ILE A 208 9.46 -14.43 1.57
N VAL A 209 8.34 -14.44 2.30
CA VAL A 209 8.33 -14.62 3.76
C VAL A 209 7.98 -16.07 4.04
N GLY A 210 8.98 -16.84 4.46
CA GLY A 210 8.88 -18.29 4.61
C GLY A 210 7.89 -18.75 5.68
N LEU A 211 7.37 -19.98 5.53
CA LEU A 211 6.42 -20.61 6.46
C LEU A 211 6.95 -20.66 7.91
N GLN A 212 8.26 -20.73 8.12
CA GLN A 212 8.88 -20.75 9.45
C GLN A 212 8.60 -19.48 10.29
N TYR A 213 8.22 -18.38 9.62
CA TYR A 213 7.83 -17.13 10.25
C TYR A 213 6.33 -17.03 10.53
N PHE A 214 5.53 -18.04 10.19
CA PHE A 214 4.09 -18.01 10.48
C PHE A 214 3.85 -18.44 11.92
N LYS A 215 3.16 -17.60 12.68
CA LYS A 215 2.71 -17.91 14.05
C LYS A 215 1.46 -18.78 14.03
N LYS A 216 0.49 -18.41 13.18
CA LYS A 216 -0.76 -19.15 12.98
C LYS A 216 -1.43 -18.75 11.67
N VAL A 217 -2.30 -19.62 11.18
CA VAL A 217 -3.19 -19.36 10.04
C VAL A 217 -4.60 -19.65 10.49
N THR A 218 -5.52 -18.73 10.22
CA THR A 218 -6.94 -18.88 10.57
C THR A 218 -7.83 -18.50 9.40
N ASP A 219 -9.08 -18.94 9.42
CA ASP A 219 -10.11 -18.23 8.68
C ASP A 219 -10.48 -16.90 9.36
N ILE A 220 -11.48 -16.20 8.82
CA ILE A 220 -11.98 -14.93 9.37
C ILE A 220 -12.81 -15.10 10.65
N GLU A 221 -13.26 -16.32 10.97
CA GLU A 221 -13.99 -16.65 12.20
C GLU A 221 -13.04 -17.00 13.34
N GLY A 222 -11.75 -17.20 13.04
CA GLY A 222 -10.70 -17.54 13.99
C GLY A 222 -10.40 -19.04 14.09
N ASN A 223 -11.03 -19.88 13.27
CA ASN A 223 -10.74 -21.31 13.24
C ASN A 223 -9.33 -21.54 12.67
N THR A 224 -8.53 -22.33 13.36
CA THR A 224 -7.13 -22.59 12.97
C THR A 224 -7.07 -23.51 11.75
N ILE A 225 -6.18 -23.19 10.82
CA ILE A 225 -5.87 -23.98 9.63
C ILE A 225 -4.45 -24.54 9.79
N CYS A 226 -4.32 -25.85 9.60
CA CYS A 226 -3.04 -26.55 9.74
C CYS A 226 -2.01 -25.99 8.74
N ILE A 227 -0.83 -25.65 9.29
CA ILE A 227 0.33 -25.15 8.56
C ILE A 227 1.00 -26.31 7.83
#